data_AF-A0A158KXT6-F1
#
_entry.id   AF-A0A158KXT6-F1
#
_cell.length_a   1.000
_cell.length_b   1.000
_cell.length_c   1.000
_cell.angle_alpha   90.00
_cell.angle_beta   90.00
_cell.angle_gamma   90.00
#
_symmetry.space_group_name_H-M   'P 1'
#
loop_
_entity.id
_entity.type
_entity.pdbx_description
1 polymer ?
#
loop_
_entity_poly.entity_id
_entity_poly.type
_entity_poly.pdbx_seq_one_letter_code
_entity_poly.pdbx_strand_id
1 'polypeptide(L)' 'MPVYDYDCADCGAFEVVRRIAERDDPAACPQCGAPAARVTIAAPSVGGASSSGDGAGDAGGYGMSHRGGCLCCG' A
#
# COMPACT_ATOMS: atom_id res chain seq x y z
N MET A 1 -21.56 9.22 -6.49
CA MET A 1 -21.65 9.78 -5.12
C MET A 1 -20.42 9.28 -4.37
N PRO A 2 -19.58 10.14 -3.78
CA PRO A 2 -18.28 9.70 -3.23
C PRO A 2 -18.45 8.83 -1.97
N VAL A 3 -17.56 7.85 -1.83
CA VAL A 3 -17.45 6.96 -0.68
C VAL A 3 -16.28 7.44 0.18
N TYR A 4 -16.45 7.43 1.50
CA TYR A 4 -15.43 7.81 2.46
C TYR A 4 -15.26 6.71 3.51
N ASP A 5 -14.02 6.47 3.91
CA ASP A 5 -13.67 5.57 4.99
C ASP A 5 -13.74 6.25 6.35
N TYR A 6 -14.33 5.57 7.32
CA TYR A 6 -14.43 5.95 8.73
C TYR A 6 -13.90 4.82 9.59
N ASP A 7 -13.32 5.14 10.74
CA ASP A 7 -12.79 4.15 11.68
C ASP A 7 -13.48 4.27 13.04
N CYS A 8 -14.12 3.18 13.43
CA CYS A 8 -14.71 3.03 14.75
C CYS A 8 -13.72 2.34 15.68
N ALA A 9 -13.45 2.92 16.84
CA ALA A 9 -12.53 2.34 17.83
C ALA A 9 -12.96 0.95 18.33
N ASP A 10 -14.27 0.65 18.31
CA ASP A 10 -14.83 -0.60 18.82
C ASP A 10 -15.09 -1.64 17.72
N CYS A 11 -15.48 -1.20 16.51
CA CYS A 11 -15.87 -2.10 15.42
C CYS A 11 -14.86 -2.17 14.26
N GLY A 12 -14.00 -1.17 14.12
CA GLY A 12 -13.02 -1.03 13.04
C GLY A 12 -13.49 -0.13 11.89
N ALA A 13 -12.79 -0.24 10.76
CA ALA A 13 -13.00 0.59 9.57
C ALA A 13 -14.25 0.20 8.77
N PHE A 14 -14.95 1.21 8.24
CA PHE A 14 -16.15 1.03 7.41
C PHE A 14 -16.31 2.15 6.37
N GLU A 15 -16.98 1.82 5.27
CA GLU A 15 -17.20 2.72 4.14
C GLU A 15 -18.60 3.35 4.19
N VAL A 16 -18.69 4.66 4.00
CA VAL A 16 -19.98 5.38 3.96
C VAL A 16 -20.06 6.29 2.73
N VAL A 17 -21.18 6.20 2.01
CA VAL A 17 -21.49 7.10 0.91
C VAL A 17 -22.01 8.42 1.47
N ARG A 18 -21.25 9.52 1.33
CA ARG A 18 -21.66 10.85 1.84
C ARG A 18 -21.49 11.94 0.80
N ARG A 19 -22.19 13.06 1.00
CA ARG A 19 -21.97 14.26 0.20
C ARG A 19 -20.66 14.92 0.60
N ILE A 20 -20.03 15.61 -0.35
CA ILE A 20 -18.72 16.25 -0.12
C ILE A 20 -18.75 17.36 0.95
N ALA A 21 -19.91 17.99 1.14
CA ALA A 21 -20.14 19.00 2.18
C ALA A 21 -20.20 18.41 3.60
N GLU A 22 -20.54 17.13 3.73
CA GLU A 22 -20.73 16.43 5.01
C GLU A 22 -19.54 15.50 5.33
N ARG A 23 -18.46 15.58 4.54
CA ARG A 23 -17.30 14.67 4.68
C ARG A 23 -16.52 14.86 5.98
N ASP A 24 -16.56 16.06 6.55
CA ASP A 24 -15.81 16.40 7.77
C ASP A 24 -16.64 16.12 9.05
N ASP A 25 -17.90 15.71 8.89
CA ASP A 25 -18.82 15.40 9.99
C ASP A 25 -18.61 13.95 10.48
N PRO A 26 -18.60 13.69 11.80
CA PRO A 26 -18.46 12.33 12.33
C PRO A 26 -19.63 11.42 11.90
N ALA A 27 -19.32 10.21 11.43
CA ALA A 27 -20.33 9.26 11.01
C ALA A 27 -20.68 8.27 12.14
N ALA A 28 -21.96 7.96 12.32
CA ALA A 28 -22.37 6.88 13.22
C ALA A 28 -21.97 5.52 12.63
N CYS A 29 -21.31 4.69 13.44
CA CYS A 29 -20.96 3.33 13.05
C CYS A 29 -22.24 2.50 12.81
N PRO A 30 -22.36 1.77 11.68
CA PRO A 30 -23.53 0.93 11.40
C PRO A 30 -23.64 -0.30 12.32
N GLN A 31 -22.57 -0.70 13.01
CA GLN A 31 -22.59 -1.83 13.94
C GLN A 31 -23.00 -1.44 15.35
N CYS A 32 -22.45 -0.35 15.89
CA CYS A 32 -22.66 0.03 17.30
C CYS A 32 -23.31 1.41 17.51
N GLY A 33 -23.45 2.22 16.47
CA GLY A 33 -23.99 3.58 16.54
C GLY A 33 -23.02 4.63 17.13
N ALA A 34 -21.81 4.24 17.52
CA ALA A 34 -20.81 5.16 18.07
C ALA A 34 -20.32 6.17 17.00
N PRO A 35 -19.97 7.41 17.39
CA PRO A 35 -19.40 8.39 16.48
C PRO A 35 -17.99 7.96 16.07
N ALA A 36 -17.79 7.75 14.77
CA ALA A 36 -16.52 7.40 14.16
C ALA A 36 -15.92 8.61 13.42
N ALA A 37 -14.61 8.80 13.59
CA ALA A 37 -13.88 9.85 12.89
C ALA A 37 -13.58 9.41 11.45
N ARG A 38 -13.52 10.38 10.55
CA ARG A 38 -13.12 10.11 9.16
C ARG A 38 -11.67 9.64 9.14
N VAL A 39 -11.42 8.51 8.47
CA VAL A 39 -10.07 8.10 8.12
C VAL A 39 -9.62 9.02 6.99
N THR A 40 -8.86 10.04 7.34
CA THR A 40 -8.01 10.68 6.35
C THR A 40 -6.85 9.72 6.15
N ILE A 41 -6.88 8.95 5.07
CA ILE A 41 -5.71 8.18 4.63
C ILE A 41 -4.62 9.22 4.31
N ALA A 42 -3.85 9.65 5.31
CA ALA A 42 -2.54 10.19 5.08
C ALA A 42 -1.79 9.03 4.41
N ALA A 43 -1.36 9.26 3.17
CA ALA A 43 -0.67 8.29 2.35
C ALA A 43 0.32 7.46 3.20
N PRO A 44 0.43 6.14 2.98
CA PRO A 44 1.36 5.33 3.74
C PRO A 44 2.74 5.98 3.58
N SER A 45 3.30 6.44 4.68
CA SER A 45 4.73 6.72 4.71
C SER A 45 5.38 5.38 4.42
N VAL A 46 5.96 5.24 3.23
CA VAL A 46 6.82 4.14 2.84
C VAL A 46 8.10 4.24 3.68
N GLY A 47 7.96 4.02 4.98
CA GLY A 47 9.05 3.82 5.93
C GLY A 47 9.45 2.35 5.85
N GLY A 48 10.58 2.08 5.22
CA GLY A 48 11.10 0.74 5.04
C GLY A 48 11.24 -0.01 6.36
N ALA A 49 10.71 -1.23 6.39
CA ALA A 49 11.10 -2.27 7.32
C ALA A 49 11.24 -3.58 6.55
N SER A 50 12.49 -3.97 6.34
CA SER A 50 12.95 -5.33 6.00
C SER A 50 12.22 -6.34 6.91
N SER A 51 11.73 -7.50 6.48
CA SER A 51 12.47 -8.69 6.02
C SER A 51 11.41 -9.75 5.73
N SER A 52 11.35 -10.36 4.56
CA SER A 52 11.73 -11.77 4.26
C SER A 52 11.27 -11.93 2.80
N GLY A 53 12.06 -12.32 1.80
CA GLY A 53 13.06 -13.37 1.80
C GLY A 53 12.55 -14.48 0.88
N ASP A 54 12.41 -14.22 -0.42
CA ASP A 54 12.16 -15.26 -1.43
C ASP A 54 12.91 -14.91 -2.70
N GLY A 55 14.02 -15.60 -2.91
CA GLY A 55 14.79 -15.53 -4.13
C GLY A 55 14.12 -16.32 -5.25
N ALA A 56 14.00 -15.71 -6.41
CA ALA A 56 13.93 -16.41 -7.69
C ALA A 56 14.63 -15.53 -8.72
N GLY A 57 15.86 -15.91 -9.06
CA GLY A 57 16.59 -15.30 -10.16
C GLY A 57 16.01 -15.75 -11.50
N ASP A 58 16.14 -14.90 -12.51
CA ASP A 58 16.42 -15.38 -13.86
C ASP A 58 17.20 -14.31 -14.65
N ALA A 59 18.18 -14.81 -15.40
CA ALA A 59 19.25 -14.08 -16.01
C ALA A 59 18.85 -13.59 -17.40
N GLY A 60 18.98 -12.27 -17.64
CA GLY A 60 18.90 -11.67 -18.96
C GLY A 60 20.19 -10.93 -19.31
N GLY A 61 21.32 -11.63 -19.33
CA GLY A 61 22.63 -11.07 -19.65
C GLY A 61 22.77 -10.70 -21.13
N TYR A 62 22.60 -9.42 -21.47
CA TYR A 62 23.14 -8.84 -22.71
C TYR A 62 24.53 -8.26 -22.44
N GLY A 63 25.48 -9.14 -22.13
CA GLY A 63 26.81 -8.75 -21.67
C GLY A 63 27.94 -9.50 -22.36
N MET A 64 27.78 -9.85 -23.63
CA MET A 64 28.85 -10.50 -24.39
C MET A 64 29.16 -9.69 -25.64
N SER A 65 30.38 -9.14 -25.71
CA SER A 65 31.33 -9.45 -26.80
C SER A 65 32.62 -8.61 -26.74
N HIS A 66 33.68 -9.30 -26.30
CA HIS A 66 35.10 -9.24 -26.69
C HIS A 66 35.92 -7.94 -26.52
N ARG A 67 37.01 -8.07 -25.74
CA ARG A 67 38.30 -7.49 -26.14
C ARG A 67 39.33 -8.62 -26.17
N GLY A 68 39.84 -8.85 -27.38
CA GLY A 68 40.66 -10.00 -27.75
C GLY A 68 41.89 -10.21 -26.86
N GLY A 69 42.26 -11.49 -26.74
CA GLY A 69 43.52 -11.93 -26.14
C GLY A 69 43.42 -12.92 -24.99
N CYS A 70 42.23 -13.40 -24.60
CA CYS A 70 42.15 -14.47 -23.60
C CYS A 70 42.33 -15.83 -24.28
N LEU A 71 43.58 -16.29 -24.33
CA LEU A 71 43.94 -17.67 -24.61
C LEU A 71 43.65 -18.51 -23.35
N CYS A 72 42.39 -18.89 -23.10
CA CYS A 72 42.07 -19.97 -22.16
C CYS A 72 42.28 -21.35 -22.83
N CYS A 73 43.51 -21.50 -23.35
CA CYS A 73 44.13 -22.77 -23.69
C CYS A 73 44.28 -23.66 -22.45
N GLY A 74 44.02 -24.95 -22.65
CA GLY A 74 44.19 -26.05 -21.71
C GLY A 74 43.23 -27.18 -22.01
#